data_AF-A0A0F9MXK6-F1
#
_entry.id   AF-A0A0F9MXK6-F1
#
_cell.length_a   1.000
_cell.length_b   1.000
_cell.length_c   1.000
_cell.angle_alpha   90.00
_cell.angle_beta   90.00
_cell.angle_gamma   90.00
#
_symmetry.space_group_name_H-M   'P 1'
#
loop_
_entity.id
_entity.type
_entity.pdbx_description
1 polymer ?
#
loop_
_entity_poly.entity_id
_entity_poly.type
_entity_poly.pdbx_seq_one_letter_code
_entity_poly.pdbx_strand_id
1 'polypeptide(L)'
;MVTRVSELHPYPRSWVCITGGEPLLQGDEVEEVVKKLREGKYNLTIETNGSIPKPKWWTRLDSWCVDVKCPSSGMEDNFVDSWFKTRDKDQIKFVVGTEEDLVFVKKVLHDHIEFGIPKIIVSPIIDLSLPLIKGDSTIIKNREFLQKVWEFCMDNNIRWSMQDHKLVFGNRRGV
;
A
#
# COMPACT_ATOMS: atom_id res chain seq x y z
N MET A 1 7.73 -4.14 -21.92
CA MET A 1 7.01 -3.44 -20.83
C MET A 1 7.03 -1.93 -21.02
N VAL A 2 8.19 -1.27 -21.10
CA VAL A 2 8.31 0.20 -21.16
C VAL A 2 7.64 0.81 -22.39
N THR A 3 7.82 0.22 -23.57
CA THR A 3 7.16 0.66 -24.81
C THR A 3 5.63 0.70 -24.67
N ARG A 4 5.06 -0.26 -23.95
CA ARG A 4 3.62 -0.33 -23.69
C ARG A 4 3.15 0.76 -22.72
N VAL A 5 3.96 1.10 -21.71
CA VAL A 5 3.64 2.22 -20.81
C VAL A 5 3.61 3.53 -21.58
N SER A 6 4.58 3.78 -22.46
CA SER A 6 4.59 4.98 -23.30
C SER A 6 3.44 5.04 -24.32
N GLU A 7 2.97 3.90 -24.81
CA GLU A 7 1.77 3.84 -25.67
C GLU A 7 0.49 4.20 -24.90
N LEU A 8 0.36 3.70 -23.67
CA LEU A 8 -0.83 3.90 -22.84
C LEU A 8 -0.86 5.29 -22.18
N HIS A 9 0.31 5.84 -21.86
CA HIS A 9 0.49 7.15 -21.24
C HIS A 9 1.63 7.92 -21.92
N PRO A 10 1.37 8.54 -23.08
CA PRO A 10 2.41 9.24 -23.85
C PRO A 10 2.86 10.56 -23.21
N TYR A 11 2.25 10.99 -22.09
CA TYR A 11 2.52 12.28 -21.46
C TYR A 11 3.69 12.17 -20.47
N PRO A 12 4.79 12.92 -20.69
CA PRO A 12 5.87 13.02 -19.72
C PRO A 12 5.36 13.47 -18.35
N ARG A 13 5.98 13.00 -17.26
CA ARG A 13 5.60 13.24 -15.85
C ARG A 13 4.29 12.59 -15.40
N SER A 14 3.69 11.71 -16.20
CA SER A 14 2.65 10.81 -15.70
C SER A 14 3.21 9.92 -14.59
N TRP A 15 2.38 9.57 -13.61
CA TRP A 15 2.76 8.64 -12.56
C TRP A 15 2.61 7.20 -13.04
N VAL A 16 3.64 6.39 -12.80
CA VAL A 16 3.63 4.95 -13.02
C VAL A 16 3.87 4.28 -11.67
N CYS A 17 2.89 3.48 -11.24
CA CYS A 17 3.03 2.60 -10.09
C CYS A 17 3.53 1.24 -10.57
N ILE A 18 4.71 0.83 -10.11
CA ILE A 18 5.21 -0.53 -10.31
C ILE A 18 4.82 -1.34 -9.08
N THR A 19 3.97 -2.33 -9.29
CA THR A 19 3.41 -3.22 -8.27
C THR A 19 3.35 -4.65 -8.85
N GLY A 20 2.75 -5.59 -8.15
CA GLY A 20 2.67 -7.01 -8.53
C GLY A 20 2.65 -7.89 -7.30
N GLY A 21 3.14 -9.14 -7.41
CA GLY A 21 3.37 -9.98 -6.23
C GLY A 21 4.31 -9.30 -5.23
N GLU A 22 5.62 -9.50 -5.37
CA GLU A 22 6.62 -8.64 -4.75
C GLU A 22 7.55 -8.15 -5.88
N PRO A 23 7.50 -6.87 -6.29
CA PRO A 23 8.27 -6.40 -7.43
C PRO A 23 9.78 -6.56 -7.25
N LEU A 24 10.30 -6.49 -6.02
CA LEU A 24 11.73 -6.63 -5.76
C LEU A 24 12.26 -8.06 -5.94
N LEU A 25 11.39 -9.07 -5.98
CA LEU A 25 11.81 -10.44 -6.32
C LEU A 25 12.30 -10.59 -7.76
N GLN A 26 11.98 -9.63 -8.64
CA GLN A 26 12.44 -9.63 -10.03
C GLN A 26 13.90 -9.15 -10.18
N GLY A 27 14.55 -8.71 -9.08
CA GLY A 27 15.98 -8.37 -9.07
C GLY A 27 16.35 -7.27 -10.08
N ASP A 28 17.32 -7.56 -10.94
CA ASP A 28 17.84 -6.59 -11.90
C ASP A 28 16.79 -6.17 -12.96
N GLU A 29 15.78 -7.00 -13.24
CA GLU A 29 14.75 -6.69 -14.23
C GLU A 29 13.90 -5.49 -13.81
N VAL A 30 13.55 -5.37 -12.52
CA VAL A 30 12.80 -4.21 -12.03
C VAL A 30 13.66 -2.94 -12.03
N GLU A 31 14.98 -3.04 -11.79
CA GLU A 31 15.89 -1.89 -11.92
C GLU A 31 15.95 -1.40 -13.37
N GLU A 32 16.04 -2.31 -14.34
CA GLU A 32 16.01 -1.95 -15.76
C GLU A 32 14.72 -1.22 -16.15
N VAL A 33 13.56 -1.69 -15.67
CA VAL A 33 12.27 -1.03 -15.92
C VAL A 33 12.27 0.38 -15.34
N VAL A 34 12.72 0.55 -14.10
CA VAL A 34 12.84 1.86 -13.45
C VAL A 34 13.73 2.79 -14.28
N LYS A 35 14.91 2.32 -14.71
CA LYS A 35 15.84 3.12 -15.53
C LYS A 35 15.19 3.60 -16.83
N LYS A 36 14.60 2.69 -17.58
CA LYS A 36 13.96 2.99 -18.87
C LYS A 36 12.76 3.93 -18.73
N LEU A 37 11.96 3.80 -17.66
CA LEU A 37 10.87 4.74 -17.39
C LEU A 37 11.39 6.12 -16.95
N ARG A 38 12.51 6.20 -16.23
CA ARG A 38 13.15 7.48 -15.92
C ARG A 38 13.64 8.21 -17.16
N GLU A 39 14.19 7.48 -18.15
CA GLU A 39 14.57 8.04 -19.46
C GLU A 39 13.34 8.66 -20.18
N GLY A 40 12.17 8.03 -20.04
CA GLY A 40 10.88 8.57 -20.48
C GLY A 40 10.30 9.72 -19.64
N LYS A 41 11.02 10.18 -18.60
CA LYS A 41 10.63 11.27 -17.68
C LYS A 41 9.31 11.00 -16.93
N TYR A 42 9.01 9.75 -16.60
CA TYR A 42 7.88 9.40 -15.75
C TYR A 42 8.18 9.68 -14.27
N ASN A 43 7.12 9.96 -13.51
CA ASN A 43 7.15 9.91 -12.06
C ASN A 43 6.87 8.47 -11.62
N LEU A 44 7.67 7.94 -10.70
CA LEU A 44 7.68 6.52 -10.37
C LEU A 44 7.44 6.29 -8.89
N THR A 45 6.51 5.40 -8.60
CA THR A 45 6.29 4.83 -7.27
C THR A 45 6.37 3.31 -7.33
N ILE A 46 6.88 2.68 -6.28
CA ILE A 46 6.82 1.23 -6.10
C ILE A 46 5.95 0.89 -4.90
N GLU A 47 5.04 -0.06 -5.08
CA GLU A 47 4.36 -0.76 -4.00
C GLU A 47 5.05 -2.10 -3.72
N THR A 48 5.56 -2.29 -2.51
CA THR A 48 6.27 -3.50 -2.07
C THR A 48 5.67 -3.99 -0.75
N ASN A 49 5.73 -5.30 -0.47
CA ASN A 49 5.35 -5.83 0.83
C ASN A 49 6.45 -5.65 1.89
N GLY A 50 7.63 -5.17 1.50
CA GLY A 50 8.74 -4.87 2.41
C GLY A 50 9.60 -6.07 2.81
N SER A 51 9.34 -7.27 2.27
CA SER A 51 10.10 -8.50 2.57
C SER A 51 11.54 -8.49 2.05
N ILE A 52 11.82 -7.69 1.02
CA ILE A 52 13.14 -7.55 0.43
C ILE A 52 13.77 -6.24 0.93
N PRO A 53 15.06 -6.23 1.34
CA PRO A 53 15.74 -5.01 1.75
C PRO A 53 15.72 -3.92 0.67
N LYS A 54 15.83 -2.65 1.10
CA LYS A 54 15.91 -1.51 0.18
C LYS A 54 17.01 -1.73 -0.87
N PRO A 55 16.69 -1.66 -2.18
CA PRO A 55 17.71 -1.80 -3.20
C PRO A 55 18.66 -0.60 -3.18
N LYS A 56 19.87 -0.75 -3.73
CA LYS A 56 20.85 0.36 -3.81
C LYS A 56 20.32 1.58 -4.57
N TRP A 57 19.41 1.36 -5.50
CA TRP A 57 18.75 2.41 -6.29
C TRP A 57 17.48 2.97 -5.65
N TRP A 58 17.15 2.61 -4.40
CA TRP A 58 15.94 3.03 -3.68
C TRP A 58 15.67 4.54 -3.75
N THR A 59 16.72 5.36 -3.68
CA THR A 59 16.62 6.81 -3.74
C THR A 59 16.25 7.37 -5.11
N ARG A 60 16.39 6.58 -6.19
CA ARG A 60 16.07 6.99 -7.57
C ARG A 60 14.58 7.08 -7.87
N LEU A 61 13.69 6.64 -6.98
CA LEU A 61 12.24 6.74 -7.12
C LEU A 61 11.66 7.99 -6.46
N ASP A 62 10.49 8.41 -6.97
CA ASP A 62 9.76 9.55 -6.42
C ASP A 62 9.07 9.19 -5.13
N SER A 63 8.59 7.96 -4.98
CA SER A 63 8.04 7.46 -3.72
C SER A 63 8.10 5.94 -3.62
N TRP A 64 7.95 5.44 -2.41
CA TRP A 64 7.67 4.05 -2.09
C TRP A 64 6.41 3.97 -1.24
N CYS A 65 5.64 2.92 -1.41
CA CYS A 65 4.57 2.52 -0.50
C CYS A 65 4.84 1.09 -0.05
N VAL A 66 5.19 0.92 1.23
CA VAL A 66 5.42 -0.40 1.82
C VAL A 66 4.11 -0.87 2.42
N ASP A 67 3.50 -1.89 1.81
CA ASP A 67 2.26 -2.52 2.27
C ASP A 67 2.58 -3.65 3.24
N VAL A 68 2.71 -3.30 4.52
CA VAL A 68 3.02 -4.25 5.59
C VAL A 68 1.82 -5.17 5.80
N LYS A 69 2.04 -6.46 5.57
CA LYS A 69 1.00 -7.48 5.61
C LYS A 69 0.58 -7.77 7.05
N CYS A 70 -0.68 -7.45 7.36
CA CYS A 70 -1.28 -7.73 8.66
C CYS A 70 -1.70 -9.21 8.78
N PRO A 71 -1.91 -9.75 9.99
CA PRO A 71 -2.29 -11.14 10.24
C PRO A 71 -3.45 -11.66 9.37
N SER A 72 -4.49 -10.84 9.14
CA SER A 72 -5.66 -11.26 8.34
C SER A 72 -5.32 -11.59 6.88
N SER A 73 -4.14 -11.20 6.39
CA SER A 73 -3.67 -11.53 5.05
C SER A 73 -3.19 -12.98 4.90
N GLY A 74 -2.96 -13.68 6.02
CA GLY A 74 -2.31 -15.00 6.04
C GLY A 74 -0.82 -14.99 5.66
N MET A 75 -0.21 -13.80 5.57
CA MET A 75 1.17 -13.56 5.10
C MET A 75 1.95 -12.68 6.10
N GLU A 76 1.69 -12.83 7.40
CA GLU A 76 2.26 -11.99 8.46
C GLU A 76 3.81 -11.99 8.50
N ASP A 77 4.38 -10.94 9.12
CA ASP A 77 5.76 -10.84 9.61
C ASP A 77 6.91 -11.09 8.61
N ASN A 78 6.69 -10.79 7.33
CA ASN A 78 7.74 -10.82 6.32
C ASN A 78 8.14 -9.42 5.86
N PHE A 79 8.51 -8.52 6.76
CA PHE A 79 9.07 -7.21 6.39
C PHE A 79 10.44 -6.96 7.00
N VAL A 80 11.25 -6.13 6.35
CA VAL A 80 12.57 -5.72 6.82
C VAL A 80 12.46 -4.39 7.56
N ASP A 81 12.87 -4.34 8.83
CA ASP A 81 12.83 -3.14 9.71
C ASP A 81 13.39 -1.88 9.09
N SER A 82 14.40 -2.03 8.21
CA SER A 82 15.00 -0.90 7.51
C SER A 82 13.96 -0.06 6.75
N TRP A 83 12.81 -0.64 6.36
CA TRP A 83 11.76 0.06 5.63
C TRP A 83 11.13 1.22 6.40
N PHE A 84 11.02 1.14 7.73
CA PHE A 84 10.45 2.22 8.57
C PHE A 84 11.29 3.50 8.58
N LYS A 85 12.58 3.42 8.21
CA LYS A 85 13.43 4.59 7.94
C LYS A 85 13.11 5.16 6.55
N THR A 86 12.01 5.89 6.47
CA THR A 86 11.44 6.41 5.22
C THR A 86 11.93 7.82 4.88
N ARG A 87 11.73 8.24 3.63
CA ARG A 87 11.76 9.67 3.27
C ARG A 87 10.37 10.26 3.46
N ASP A 88 10.29 11.58 3.53
CA ASP A 88 9.05 12.36 3.62
C ASP A 88 7.98 12.01 2.55
N LYS A 89 8.40 11.53 1.40
CA LYS A 89 7.56 11.14 0.26
C LYS A 89 7.18 9.66 0.23
N ASP A 90 7.83 8.83 1.05
CA ASP A 90 7.53 7.41 1.15
C ASP A 90 6.42 7.18 2.20
N GLN A 91 5.75 6.04 2.10
CA GLN A 91 4.59 5.69 2.90
C GLN A 91 4.71 4.26 3.42
N ILE A 92 4.22 4.02 4.63
CA ILE A 92 3.96 2.66 5.14
C ILE A 92 2.45 2.51 5.24
N LYS A 93 1.91 1.50 4.58
CA LYS A 93 0.49 1.20 4.47
C LYS A 93 0.20 -0.11 5.17
N PHE A 94 -0.90 -0.15 5.92
CA PHE A 94 -1.45 -1.35 6.52
C PHE A 94 -2.86 -1.56 6.00
N VAL A 95 -3.10 -2.69 5.34
CA VAL A 95 -4.45 -3.10 4.97
C VAL A 95 -5.00 -4.00 6.08
N VAL A 96 -6.09 -3.57 6.73
CA VAL A 96 -6.65 -4.20 7.93
C VAL A 96 -8.03 -4.78 7.66
N GLY A 97 -8.26 -6.04 8.02
CA GLY A 97 -9.52 -6.75 7.91
C GLY A 97 -10.12 -7.18 9.26
N THR A 98 -9.34 -7.17 10.34
CA THR A 98 -9.81 -7.57 11.68
C THR A 98 -9.31 -6.64 12.78
N GLU A 99 -9.80 -6.84 14.01
CA GLU A 99 -9.30 -6.10 15.18
C GLU A 99 -7.89 -6.53 15.59
N GLU A 100 -7.54 -7.80 15.36
CA GLU A 100 -6.18 -8.31 15.57
C GLU A 100 -5.16 -7.57 14.70
N ASP A 101 -5.56 -7.18 13.48
CA ASP A 101 -4.71 -6.35 12.63
C ASP A 101 -4.45 -4.96 13.24
N LEU A 102 -5.44 -4.34 13.89
CA LEU A 102 -5.25 -3.04 14.55
C LEU A 102 -4.28 -3.15 15.74
N VAL A 103 -4.37 -4.25 16.50
CA VAL A 103 -3.42 -4.56 17.57
C VAL A 103 -2.01 -4.76 17.00
N PHE A 104 -1.90 -5.50 15.90
CA PHE A 104 -0.65 -5.70 15.18
C PHE A 104 -0.06 -4.38 14.69
N VAL A 105 -0.85 -3.54 14.03
CA VAL A 105 -0.43 -2.21 13.58
C VAL A 105 0.15 -1.44 14.77
N LYS A 106 -0.60 -1.31 15.87
CA LYS A 106 -0.15 -0.59 17.07
C LYS A 106 1.18 -1.10 17.60
N LYS A 107 1.38 -2.43 17.62
CA LYS A 107 2.65 -3.04 18.01
C LYS A 107 3.79 -2.64 17.06
N VAL A 108 3.58 -2.75 15.74
CA VAL A 108 4.59 -2.36 14.74
C VAL A 108 4.95 -0.87 14.85
N LEU A 109 3.96 0.01 15.07
CA LEU A 109 4.23 1.43 15.28
C LEU A 109 5.08 1.65 16.54
N HIS A 110 4.77 0.96 17.64
CA HIS A 110 5.53 1.06 18.88
C HIS A 110 6.98 0.58 18.72
N ASP A 111 7.17 -0.54 18.02
CA ASP A 111 8.47 -1.22 17.93
C ASP A 111 9.41 -0.56 16.91
N HIS A 112 8.88 0.03 15.83
CA HIS A 112 9.69 0.45 14.69
C HIS A 112 9.60 1.93 14.32
N ILE A 113 8.66 2.69 14.90
CA ILE A 113 8.45 4.08 14.51
C ILE A 113 8.93 5.03 15.59
N GLU A 114 9.95 5.79 15.24
CA GLU A 114 10.31 7.02 15.95
C GLU A 114 9.39 8.17 15.53
N PHE A 115 9.10 9.06 16.47
CA PHE A 115 8.12 10.13 16.31
C PHE A 115 8.36 10.96 15.04
N GLY A 116 7.36 10.99 14.15
CA GLY A 116 7.30 11.90 12.99
C GLY A 116 7.95 11.43 11.70
N ILE A 117 8.46 10.19 11.60
CA ILE A 117 9.33 9.81 10.47
C ILE A 117 8.58 9.13 9.30
N PRO A 118 7.73 8.10 9.45
CA PRO A 118 6.95 7.60 8.33
C PRO A 118 5.55 8.21 8.22
N LYS A 119 5.13 8.50 6.98
CA LYS A 119 3.71 8.71 6.66
C LYS A 119 2.98 7.38 6.74
N ILE A 120 2.24 7.18 7.82
CA ILE A 120 1.47 5.95 8.05
C ILE A 120 0.09 6.08 7.45
N ILE A 121 -0.33 5.02 6.75
CA ILE A 121 -1.66 4.86 6.19
C ILE A 121 -2.26 3.56 6.72
N VAL A 122 -3.51 3.61 7.16
CA VAL A 122 -4.32 2.41 7.45
C VAL A 122 -5.51 2.39 6.53
N SER A 123 -5.76 1.23 5.92
CA SER A 123 -6.82 1.02 4.94
C SER A 123 -7.68 -0.19 5.30
N PRO A 124 -8.98 0.00 5.57
CA PRO A 124 -9.85 -1.12 5.88
C PRO A 124 -10.16 -1.97 4.65
N ILE A 125 -10.36 -3.26 4.88
CA ILE A 125 -11.04 -4.16 3.95
C ILE A 125 -12.55 -3.99 4.18
N ILE A 126 -13.29 -3.74 3.11
CA ILE A 126 -14.76 -3.78 3.11
C ILE A 126 -15.16 -4.97 2.26
N ASP A 127 -16.02 -5.83 2.80
CA ASP A 127 -16.69 -6.82 1.98
C ASP A 127 -17.90 -6.20 1.29
N LEU A 128 -17.81 -6.01 -0.02
CA LEU A 128 -18.90 -5.52 -0.87
C LEU A 128 -19.62 -6.67 -1.61
N SER A 129 -19.51 -7.91 -1.12
CA SER A 129 -19.94 -9.12 -1.84
C SER A 129 -21.43 -9.21 -2.19
N LEU A 130 -22.29 -8.27 -1.82
CA LEU A 130 -23.71 -8.30 -2.13
C LEU A 130 -24.26 -6.91 -2.50
N PRO A 131 -25.33 -6.81 -3.33
CA PRO A 131 -26.04 -5.55 -3.49
C PRO A 131 -26.42 -5.02 -2.11
N LEU A 132 -26.38 -3.70 -1.92
CA LEU A 132 -26.76 -3.01 -0.69
C LEU A 132 -28.25 -3.24 -0.37
N ILE A 133 -28.61 -4.44 0.08
CA ILE A 133 -29.96 -4.77 0.50
C ILE A 133 -30.11 -4.21 1.91
N LYS A 134 -31.08 -3.32 2.08
CA LYS A 134 -31.47 -2.76 3.37
C LYS A 134 -31.78 -3.91 4.33
N GLY A 135 -30.98 -4.08 5.38
CA GLY A 135 -31.16 -5.12 6.40
C GLY A 135 -30.12 -6.25 6.40
N ASP A 136 -29.11 -6.23 5.51
CA ASP A 136 -28.01 -7.18 5.58
C ASP A 136 -27.08 -6.89 6.77
N SER A 137 -26.91 -7.89 7.64
CA SER A 137 -25.98 -7.83 8.78
C SER A 137 -24.54 -7.52 8.38
N THR A 138 -24.15 -7.82 7.15
CA THR A 138 -22.83 -7.53 6.58
C THR A 138 -22.57 -6.03 6.47
N ILE A 139 -23.60 -5.24 6.09
CA ILE A 139 -23.50 -3.78 6.00
C ILE A 139 -23.27 -3.18 7.40
N ILE A 140 -23.99 -3.68 8.39
CA ILE A 140 -23.85 -3.22 9.79
C ILE A 140 -22.44 -3.53 10.29
N LYS A 141 -21.96 -4.76 10.10
CA LYS A 141 -20.61 -5.19 10.47
C LYS A 141 -19.52 -4.35 9.79
N ASN A 142 -19.64 -4.11 8.48
CA ASN A 142 -18.71 -3.25 7.75
C ASN A 142 -18.70 -1.83 8.33
N ARG A 143 -19.86 -1.25 8.64
CA ARG A 143 -19.94 0.09 9.23
C ARG A 143 -19.29 0.15 10.61
N GLU A 144 -19.55 -0.83 11.46
CA GLU A 144 -18.93 -0.94 12.79
C GLU A 144 -17.41 -1.06 12.69
N PHE A 145 -16.92 -1.92 11.79
CA PHE A 145 -15.48 -2.08 11.58
C PHE A 145 -14.84 -0.80 11.01
N LEU A 146 -15.47 -0.15 10.02
CA LEU A 146 -14.99 1.13 9.49
C LEU A 146 -14.91 2.21 10.56
N GLN A 147 -15.89 2.28 11.45
CA GLN A 147 -15.87 3.21 12.58
C GLN A 147 -14.69 2.91 13.50
N LYS A 148 -14.45 1.65 13.86
CA LYS A 148 -13.29 1.26 14.68
C LYS A 148 -11.96 1.63 14.03
N VAL A 149 -11.80 1.37 12.74
CA VAL A 149 -10.57 1.72 12.00
C VAL A 149 -10.39 3.24 11.93
N TRP A 150 -11.48 4.00 11.76
CA TRP A 150 -11.44 5.47 11.79
C TRP A 150 -11.01 6.00 13.16
N GLU A 151 -11.64 5.53 14.23
CA GLU A 151 -11.30 5.91 15.62
C GLU A 151 -9.84 5.57 15.93
N PHE A 152 -9.39 4.37 15.56
CA PHE A 152 -7.99 3.98 15.67
C PHE A 152 -7.04 4.95 14.96
N CYS A 153 -7.38 5.37 13.73
CA CYS A 153 -6.54 6.30 12.98
C CYS A 153 -6.48 7.67 13.67
N MET A 154 -7.62 8.17 14.18
CA MET A 154 -7.69 9.45 14.88
C MET A 154 -6.87 9.43 16.17
N ASP A 155 -7.03 8.39 16.99
CA ASP A 155 -6.34 8.25 18.28
C ASP A 155 -4.82 8.16 18.14
N ASN A 156 -4.34 7.65 17.00
CA ASN A 156 -2.92 7.47 16.73
C ASN A 156 -2.35 8.49 15.73
N ASN A 157 -3.13 9.50 15.32
CA ASN A 157 -2.75 10.51 14.31
C ASN A 157 -2.23 9.89 12.99
N ILE A 158 -2.94 8.88 12.51
CA ILE A 158 -2.62 8.11 11.30
C ILE A 158 -3.55 8.54 10.17
N ARG A 159 -3.03 8.55 8.93
CA ARG A 159 -3.88 8.79 7.76
C ARG A 159 -4.76 7.57 7.50
N TRP A 160 -6.06 7.77 7.54
CA TRP A 160 -7.02 6.80 7.05
C TRP A 160 -7.15 6.91 5.51
N SER A 161 -7.20 5.79 4.80
CA SER A 161 -7.41 5.77 3.35
C SER A 161 -8.21 4.56 2.90
N MET A 162 -9.11 4.75 1.94
CA MET A 162 -9.89 3.66 1.35
C MET A 162 -9.17 2.96 0.20
N GLN A 163 -9.59 1.73 -0.10
CA GLN A 163 -9.24 1.04 -1.35
C GLN A 163 -10.27 1.41 -2.43
N ASP A 164 -10.21 2.64 -2.92
CA ASP A 164 -11.23 3.22 -3.80
C ASP A 164 -11.52 2.39 -5.05
N HIS A 165 -10.49 1.80 -5.66
CA HIS A 165 -10.67 0.93 -6.83
C HIS A 165 -11.55 -0.29 -6.52
N LYS A 166 -11.50 -0.84 -5.30
CA LYS A 166 -12.40 -1.94 -4.88
C LYS A 166 -13.81 -1.46 -4.66
N LEU A 167 -14.00 -0.23 -4.18
CA LEU A 167 -15.32 0.38 -4.05
C LEU A 167 -15.98 0.60 -5.41
N VAL A 168 -15.21 1.09 -6.38
CA VAL A 168 -15.72 1.49 -7.70
C VAL A 168 -15.83 0.29 -8.65
N PHE A 169 -14.83 -0.59 -8.66
CA PHE A 169 -14.70 -1.66 -9.66
C PHE A 169 -14.71 -3.07 -9.07
N GLY A 170 -14.88 -3.22 -7.75
CA GLY A 170 -14.77 -4.52 -7.07
C GLY A 170 -13.37 -5.14 -7.24
N ASN A 171 -13.32 -6.47 -7.38
CA ASN A 171 -12.06 -7.21 -7.59
C ASN A 171 -11.67 -7.32 -9.08
N ARG A 172 -12.17 -6.42 -9.94
CA ARG A 172 -11.84 -6.42 -11.37
C ARG A 172 -10.36 -6.07 -11.58
N ARG A 173 -9.68 -6.82 -12.44
CA ARG A 173 -8.28 -6.56 -12.84
C ARG A 173 -8.20 -5.61 -14.04
N GLY A 174 -7.15 -4.78 -14.09
CA GLY A 174 -6.83 -3.92 -15.25
C GLY A 174 -7.72 -2.67 -15.37
N VAL A 175 -8.07 -2.06 -14.24
CA VAL A 175 -8.93 -0.87 -14.12
C VAL A 175 -8.20 0.26 -13.42
#